data_AF-E0UM25-F1
#
_entry.id   AF-E0UM25-F1
#
_cell.length_a   1.000
_cell.length_b   1.000
_cell.length_c   1.000
_cell.angle_alpha   90.00
_cell.angle_beta   90.00
_cell.angle_gamma   90.00
#
_symmetry.space_group_name_H-M   'P 1'
#
loop_
_entity.id
_entity.type
_entity.pdbx_description
1 polymer ?
#
loop_
_entity_poly.entity_id
_entity_poly.type
_entity_poly.pdbx_seq_one_letter_code
_entity_poly.pdbx_strand_id
1 'polypeptide(L)' 'MTQNTEAVTTLHADELTVGDVIRHFTGDLWQVATEPIYTRAGMTFKVYDLSVNTIETQTVSFHPQWRFELVKYVSVEVAA' A
#
# COMPACT_ATOMS: atom_id res chain seq x y z
N MET A 1 4.82 0.89 -20.85
CA MET A 1 4.84 1.79 -19.68
C MET A 1 5.83 1.23 -18.70
N THR A 2 6.90 1.96 -18.37
CA THR A 2 7.92 1.49 -17.42
C THR A 2 7.52 1.99 -16.04
N GLN A 3 7.23 1.07 -15.11
CA GLN A 3 6.85 1.41 -13.74
C GLN A 3 8.11 1.49 -12.88
N ASN A 4 8.61 2.69 -12.61
CA ASN A 4 9.64 2.90 -11.60
C ASN A 4 8.96 3.09 -10.24
N THR A 5 9.16 2.14 -9.33
CA THR A 5 8.68 2.24 -7.95
C THR A 5 9.85 2.55 -7.02
N GLU A 6 10.07 3.85 -6.79
CA GLU A 6 11.03 4.31 -5.78
C GLU A 6 10.33 4.44 -4.42
N ALA A 7 10.91 3.81 -3.40
CA ALA A 7 10.50 4.01 -2.02
C ALA A 7 10.93 5.43 -1.59
N VAL A 8 9.97 6.25 -1.15
CA VAL A 8 10.20 7.65 -0.77
C VAL A 8 10.50 7.78 0.71
N THR A 9 9.81 6.99 1.53
CA THR A 9 9.92 7.03 2.99
C THR A 9 9.39 5.73 3.58
N THR A 10 9.65 5.52 4.86
CA THR A 10 9.06 4.42 5.64
C THR A 10 8.00 5.00 6.57
N LEU A 11 6.81 4.39 6.60
CA LEU A 11 5.70 4.74 7.49
C LEU A 11 5.34 3.57 8.40
N HIS A 12 4.80 3.87 9.57
CA HIS A 12 4.13 2.89 10.42
C HIS A 12 2.72 2.62 9.88
N ALA A 13 2.14 1.47 10.24
CA ALA A 13 0.82 1.08 9.77
C ALA A 13 -0.26 2.07 10.21
N ASP A 14 -0.08 2.71 11.37
CA ASP A 14 -1.00 3.74 11.89
C ASP A 14 -0.86 5.12 11.22
N GLU A 15 0.15 5.31 10.38
CA GLU A 15 0.34 6.50 9.57
C GLU A 15 -0.25 6.35 8.15
N LEU A 16 -0.74 5.16 7.79
CA LEU A 16 -1.29 4.88 6.47
C LEU A 16 -2.65 5.54 6.25
N THR A 17 -2.83 6.13 5.09
CA THR A 17 -4.04 6.83 4.66
C THR A 17 -4.58 6.26 3.33
N VAL A 18 -5.85 6.52 3.04
CA VAL A 18 -6.48 6.05 1.79
C VAL A 18 -5.73 6.60 0.57
N GLY A 19 -5.37 5.71 -0.34
CA GLY A 19 -4.65 6.02 -1.57
C GLY A 19 -3.13 5.77 -1.48
N ASP A 20 -2.58 5.60 -0.28
CA ASP A 20 -1.16 5.28 -0.10
C ASP A 20 -0.82 3.94 -0.78
N VAL A 21 0.31 3.92 -1.49
CA VAL A 21 0.85 2.72 -2.11
C VAL A 21 2.05 2.27 -1.29
N ILE A 22 1.99 1.07 -0.76
CA ILE A 22 3.02 0.49 0.10
C ILE A 22 3.64 -0.75 -0.53
N ARG A 23 4.93 -0.97 -0.27
CA ARG A 23 5.57 -2.26 -0.54
C ARG A 23 5.39 -3.17 0.67
N HIS A 24 4.68 -4.27 0.46
CA HIS A 24 4.53 -5.33 1.45
C HIS A 24 5.84 -6.14 1.57
N PHE A 25 6.04 -6.84 2.70
CA PHE A 25 7.27 -7.61 2.94
C PHE A 25 7.49 -8.76 1.94
N THR A 26 6.43 -9.21 1.26
CA THR A 26 6.49 -10.18 0.16
C THR A 26 7.06 -9.59 -1.13
N GLY A 27 7.24 -8.26 -1.19
CA GLY A 27 7.64 -7.51 -2.38
C GLY A 27 6.46 -6.96 -3.17
N ASP A 28 5.24 -7.37 -2.85
CA ASP A 28 4.01 -6.93 -3.51
C ASP A 28 3.69 -5.46 -3.24
N LEU A 29 3.02 -4.83 -4.20
CA LEU A 29 2.60 -3.45 -4.08
C LEU A 29 1.12 -3.40 -3.75
N TRP A 30 0.78 -2.80 -2.62
CA TRP A 30 -0.60 -2.69 -2.16
C TRP A 30 -1.01 -1.24 -2.06
N GLN A 31 -2.22 -0.90 -2.51
CA GLN A 31 -2.81 0.42 -2.33
C GLN A 31 -3.89 0.38 -1.24
N VAL A 32 -3.81 1.27 -0.26
CA VAL A 32 -4.79 1.40 0.81
C VAL A 32 -6.12 1.91 0.25
N ALA A 33 -7.19 1.13 0.42
CA ALA A 33 -8.52 1.42 -0.12
C ALA A 33 -9.47 2.03 0.92
N THR A 34 -9.21 1.83 2.22
CA THR A 34 -10.06 2.33 3.31
C THR A 34 -9.24 2.81 4.50
N GLU A 35 -9.82 3.73 5.26
CA GLU A 35 -9.34 4.08 6.60
C GLU A 35 -9.25 2.84 7.52
N PRO A 36 -8.35 2.84 8.51
CA PRO A 36 -8.19 1.72 9.41
C PRO A 36 -9.39 1.53 10.35
N ILE A 37 -9.75 0.27 10.57
CA ILE A 37 -10.64 -0.14 11.66
C ILE A 37 -9.78 -0.73 12.77
N TYR A 38 -9.79 -0.08 13.94
CA TYR A 38 -9.07 -0.57 15.12
C TYR A 38 -9.84 -1.72 15.77
N THR A 39 -9.18 -2.86 15.91
CA THR A 39 -9.71 -4.07 16.55
C THR A 39 -8.77 -4.53 17.67
N ARG A 40 -9.18 -5.55 18.44
CA ARG A 40 -8.29 -6.18 19.43
C ARG A 40 -7.09 -6.89 18.80
N ALA A 41 -7.15 -7.22 17.51
CA ALA A 41 -6.09 -7.92 16.79
C ALA A 41 -5.11 -6.96 16.08
N GLY A 42 -5.38 -5.65 16.09
CA GLY A 42 -4.60 -4.65 15.37
C GLY A 42 -5.48 -3.73 14.55
N MET A 43 -4.93 -3.21 13.45
CA MET A 43 -5.61 -2.30 12.53
C MET A 43 -5.94 -3.03 11.24
N THR A 44 -7.22 -3.05 10.88
CA THR A 44 -7.71 -3.71 9.67
C THR A 44 -7.90 -2.69 8.55
N PHE A 45 -7.39 -3.01 7.37
CA PHE A 45 -7.51 -2.23 6.15
C PHE A 45 -8.13 -3.07 5.03
N LYS A 46 -8.74 -2.40 4.05
CA LYS A 46 -8.88 -2.98 2.71
C LYS A 46 -7.76 -2.44 1.84
N VAL A 47 -7.17 -3.31 1.03
CA VAL A 47 -6.12 -2.94 0.08
C VAL A 47 -6.41 -3.51 -1.30
N TYR A 48 -6.01 -2.79 -2.34
CA TYR A 48 -5.88 -3.32 -3.69
C TYR A 48 -4.49 -3.94 -3.83
N ASP A 49 -4.41 -5.17 -4.31
CA ASP A 49 -3.14 -5.76 -4.69
C ASP A 49 -2.83 -5.37 -6.14
N LEU A 50 -1.80 -4.53 -6.32
CA LEU A 50 -1.38 -4.02 -7.63
C LEU A 50 -0.45 -4.99 -8.36
N SER A 51 0.05 -6.05 -7.70
CA SER A 51 0.83 -7.11 -8.34
C SER A 51 -0.05 -8.05 -9.17
N VAL A 52 -1.35 -8.07 -8.89
CA VAL A 52 -2.34 -8.91 -9.57
C VAL A 52 -3.26 -8.07 -10.44
N ASN A 53 -3.68 -8.62 -11.58
CA ASN A 53 -4.60 -7.95 -12.50
C ASN A 53 -6.07 -8.15 -12.05
N THR A 54 -6.41 -7.71 -10.84
CA THR A 54 -7.79 -7.71 -10.32
C THR A 54 -8.14 -6.34 -9.73
N ILE A 55 -9.44 -6.03 -9.74
CA ILE A 55 -10.00 -4.81 -9.12
C ILE A 55 -10.58 -5.09 -7.73
N GLU A 56 -10.42 -6.30 -7.22
CA GLU A 56 -10.95 -6.70 -5.92
C GLU A 56 -10.04 -6.23 -4.78
N THR A 57 -10.66 -5.73 -3.71
CA THR A 57 -9.95 -5.42 -2.47
C THR A 57 -9.85 -6.66 -1.59
N GLN A 58 -8.71 -6.85 -0.93
CA GLN A 58 -8.56 -7.83 0.14
C GLN A 58 -8.50 -7.17 1.52
N THR A 59 -8.96 -7.88 2.55
CA THR A 59 -8.90 -7.41 3.94
C THR A 59 -7.64 -7.91 4.60
N VAL A 60 -6.84 -7.00 5.15
CA VAL A 60 -5.56 -7.29 5.82
C VAL A 60 -5.57 -6.67 7.21
N SER A 61 -4.82 -7.26 8.14
CA SER A 61 -4.66 -6.72 9.49
C SER A 61 -3.19 -6.56 9.83
N PHE A 62 -2.83 -5.35 10.26
CA PHE A 62 -1.46 -4.99 10.62
C PHE A 62 -1.39 -4.59 12.08
N HIS A 63 -0.24 -4.86 12.70
CA HIS A 63 0.07 -4.24 13.99
C HIS A 63 0.40 -2.75 13.74
N PRO A 64 -0.07 -1.80 14.58
CA PRO A 64 0.13 -0.36 14.35
C PRO A 64 1.60 0.03 14.08
N GLN A 65 2.54 -0.60 14.78
CA GLN A 65 3.98 -0.31 14.67
C GLN A 65 4.70 -1.02 13.52
N TRP A 66 3.99 -1.80 12.68
CA TRP A 66 4.61 -2.39 11.50
C TRP A 66 5.01 -1.33 10.49
N ARG A 67 6.15 -1.54 9.84
CA ARG A 67 6.75 -0.57 8.94
C ARG A 67 6.58 -0.98 7.49
N PHE A 68 6.25 -0.01 6.66
CA PHE A 68 6.07 -0.18 5.22
C PHE A 68 6.84 0.88 4.45
N GLU A 69 7.37 0.51 3.30
CA GLU A 69 7.94 1.48 2.36
C GLU A 69 6.79 2.14 1.59
N LEU A 70 6.63 3.45 1.75
CA LEU A 70 5.72 4.24 0.94
C LEU A 70 6.36 4.46 -0.44
N VAL A 71 5.63 4.05 -1.48
CA VAL A 71 6.08 4.11 -2.87
C VAL A 71 5.43 5.29 -3.56
N LYS A 72 6.24 6.15 -4.20
CA LYS A 72 5.67 7.16 -5.09
C LYS A 72 5.23 6.49 -6.37
N TYR A 73 3.94 6.57 -6.69
CA TYR A 73 3.50 6.25 -8.03
C TYR A 73 3.80 7.44 -8.95
N VAL A 74 4.91 7.39 -9.67
CA VAL A 74 5.20 8.35 -10.75
C VAL A 74 4.82 7.69 -12.07
N SER A 75 3.67 8.09 -12.63
CA SER A 75 3.38 7.83 -14.04
C SER A 75 4.38 8.63 -14.87
N VAL A 76 5.43 7.99 -15.36
CA VAL A 76 6.27 8.61 -16.40
C VAL A 76 5.51 8.46 -17.71
N GLU A 77 4.84 9.52 -18.14
CA GLU A 77 4.47 9.66 -19.55
C GLU A 77 5.77 9.71 -20.35
N VAL A 78 6.07 8.63 -21.08
CA VAL A 78 7.07 8.70 -22.13
C VAL A 78 6.41 9.46 -23.28
N ALA A 79 6.66 10.76 -23.36
CA ALA A 79 6.32 11.54 -24.54
C ALA A 79 7.01 10.89 -25.75
N ALA A 80 6.20 10.45 -26.72
CA ALA A 80 6.65 9.85 -27.97
C ALA A 80 7.25 10.89 -28.93
#